data_AF-A0A2E7G0T7-F1
#
_entry.id   AF-A0A2E7G0T7-F1
#
_cell.length_a   1.000
_cell.length_b   1.000
_cell.length_c   1.000
_cell.angle_alpha   90.00
_cell.angle_beta   90.00
_cell.angle_gamma   90.00
#
_symmetry.space_group_name_H-M   'P 1'
#
loop_
_entity.id
_entity.type
_entity.pdbx_description
1 polymer ?
#
loop_
_entity_poly.entity_id
_entity_poly.type
_entity_poly.pdbx_seq_one_letter_code
_entity_poly.pdbx_strand_id
1 'polypeptide(L)'
;EEEAEEEAEEEAEEEAEEEAEEEAEEEAEEEAEEEAEEEAEEVTEEEVVEEAEEEAEEEDDGGDLPFKDIDSDEDHFTEDDGDSVVTENSGPSSWQKVLMRNYENAFPIMYTLFAILIIGCVANAVIGPVDGTGGNIAYDGEDITRMGPDTDWVLIVDVANGDIYPCDPEMQVSQCKNSLTPLAGENGASSMPKGFYWDGILLIVIGLLSLVGTFMLQRHIKNLRQQYRKKRTDEDEDSDVETQENDDDDSNNGDDDDGDDDDDDDDDDDDDDDDDGDDDDDDDDGEDNDEDSGDEDAGGIDIGDRVGVEDEDGDWYGTVIEFDDDEDAVVVKREDDDEEYLVDWDSLFQDE
;
A
#
# COMPACT_ATOMS: atom_id res chain seq x y z
N GLU A 1 5.10 -47.35 40.84
CA GLU A 1 5.73 -48.23 39.84
C GLU A 1 4.77 -48.33 38.69
N GLU A 2 3.57 -48.93 38.86
CA GLU A 2 2.55 -49.00 37.80
C GLU A 2 2.08 -47.62 37.27
N GLU A 3 1.70 -46.67 38.14
CA GLU A 3 1.31 -45.31 37.71
C GLU A 3 2.45 -44.49 37.07
N ALA A 4 3.71 -44.78 37.41
CA ALA A 4 4.86 -44.06 36.85
C ALA A 4 5.35 -44.68 35.52
N GLU A 5 4.86 -45.87 35.20
CA GLU A 5 5.14 -46.56 33.94
C GLU A 5 4.09 -46.16 32.89
N GLU A 6 2.85 -45.92 33.32
CA GLU A 6 1.75 -45.38 32.48
C GLU A 6 1.99 -43.92 32.07
N GLU A 7 2.39 -43.06 33.00
CA GLU A 7 2.71 -41.64 32.71
C GLU A 7 3.91 -41.50 31.75
N ALA A 8 4.88 -42.39 31.83
CA ALA A 8 6.03 -42.41 30.92
C ALA A 8 5.73 -43.01 29.54
N GLU A 9 4.66 -43.81 29.41
CA GLU A 9 4.19 -44.34 28.12
C GLU A 9 3.34 -43.30 27.40
N GLU A 10 2.54 -42.51 28.13
CA GLU A 10 1.76 -41.39 27.58
C GLU A 10 2.65 -40.24 27.09
N GLU A 11 3.67 -39.82 27.87
CA GLU A 11 4.63 -38.79 27.42
C GLU A 11 5.41 -39.23 26.17
N ALA A 12 5.76 -40.51 26.06
CA ALA A 12 6.48 -41.04 24.90
C ALA A 12 5.58 -41.20 23.66
N GLU A 13 4.27 -41.35 23.83
CA GLU A 13 3.30 -41.40 22.73
C GLU A 13 3.02 -39.97 22.21
N GLU A 14 2.93 -38.98 23.11
CA GLU A 14 2.77 -37.57 22.76
C GLU A 14 4.00 -37.01 22.01
N GLU A 15 5.21 -37.28 22.50
CA GLU A 15 6.45 -36.87 21.79
C GLU A 15 6.56 -37.52 20.39
N ALA A 16 6.10 -38.77 20.23
CA ALA A 16 6.14 -39.46 18.94
C ALA A 16 5.04 -38.98 17.97
N GLU A 17 3.90 -38.49 18.48
CA GLU A 17 2.85 -37.90 17.66
C GLU A 17 3.25 -36.49 17.19
N GLU A 18 3.89 -35.70 18.05
CA GLU A 18 4.43 -34.37 17.71
C GLU A 18 5.55 -34.46 16.64
N GLU A 19 6.52 -35.37 16.80
CA GLU A 19 7.57 -35.59 15.78
C GLU A 19 6.98 -36.05 14.43
N ALA A 20 5.90 -36.85 14.44
CA ALA A 20 5.27 -37.32 13.22
C ALA A 20 4.40 -36.25 12.53
N GLU A 21 3.83 -35.32 13.30
CA GLU A 21 3.09 -34.17 12.76
C GLU A 21 4.05 -33.15 12.13
N GLU A 22 5.21 -32.88 12.76
CA GLU A 22 6.25 -31.99 12.23
C GLU A 22 6.84 -32.55 10.92
N GLU A 23 7.19 -33.85 10.86
CA GLU A 23 7.67 -34.48 9.61
C GLU A 23 6.61 -34.44 8.50
N ALA A 24 5.32 -34.59 8.83
CA ALA A 24 4.26 -34.54 7.84
C ALA A 24 3.97 -33.12 7.33
N GLU A 25 4.16 -32.10 8.17
CA GLU A 25 4.04 -30.70 7.78
C GLU A 25 5.20 -30.28 6.86
N GLU A 26 6.44 -30.70 7.17
CA GLU A 26 7.62 -30.44 6.33
C GLU A 26 7.50 -31.10 4.95
N GLU A 27 7.08 -32.37 4.87
CA GLU A 27 6.84 -33.05 3.58
C GLU A 27 5.72 -32.37 2.77
N ALA A 28 4.67 -31.88 3.42
CA ALA A 28 3.56 -31.19 2.74
C ALA A 28 3.96 -29.79 2.24
N GLU A 29 4.84 -29.08 2.95
CA GLU A 29 5.38 -27.80 2.52
C GLU A 29 6.33 -27.97 1.32
N GLU A 30 7.19 -29.00 1.31
CA GLU A 30 8.07 -29.31 0.19
C GLU A 30 7.28 -29.69 -1.08
N GLU A 31 6.25 -30.54 -0.96
CA GLU A 31 5.38 -30.89 -2.10
C GLU A 31 4.62 -29.67 -2.63
N ALA A 32 4.17 -28.76 -1.76
CA ALA A 32 3.47 -27.55 -2.17
C ALA A 32 4.39 -26.53 -2.86
N GLU A 33 5.65 -26.42 -2.43
CA GLU A 33 6.66 -25.57 -3.07
C GLU A 33 7.04 -26.11 -4.46
N GLU A 34 7.21 -27.43 -4.62
CA GLU A 34 7.50 -28.05 -5.93
C GLU A 34 6.34 -27.88 -6.92
N GLU A 35 5.08 -28.08 -6.50
CA GLU A 35 3.91 -27.84 -7.36
C GLU A 35 3.78 -26.36 -7.74
N ALA A 36 4.10 -25.42 -6.84
CA ALA A 36 4.06 -23.99 -7.12
C ALA A 36 5.16 -23.54 -8.09
N GLU A 37 6.36 -24.13 -8.01
CA GLU A 37 7.43 -23.86 -8.98
C GLU A 37 7.09 -24.43 -10.37
N GLU A 38 6.52 -25.63 -10.47
CA GLU A 38 6.11 -26.21 -11.76
C GLU A 38 5.00 -25.38 -12.43
N GLU A 39 3.97 -24.94 -11.68
CA GLU A 39 2.92 -24.09 -12.25
C GLU A 39 3.44 -22.70 -12.66
N ALA A 40 4.42 -22.15 -11.91
CA ALA A 40 5.05 -20.88 -12.28
C ALA A 40 5.89 -21.01 -13.56
N GLU A 41 6.62 -22.11 -13.75
CA GLU A 41 7.39 -22.37 -14.97
C GLU A 41 6.46 -22.54 -16.18
N GLU A 42 5.37 -23.30 -16.06
CA GLU A 42 4.38 -23.48 -17.14
C GLU A 42 3.77 -22.15 -17.60
N VAL A 43 3.37 -21.28 -16.66
CA VAL A 43 2.79 -19.97 -16.98
C VAL A 43 3.80 -19.08 -17.71
N THR A 44 5.08 -19.12 -17.31
CA THR A 44 6.13 -18.33 -18.00
C THR A 44 6.42 -18.84 -19.42
N GLU A 45 6.37 -20.15 -19.65
CA GLU A 45 6.54 -20.70 -21.00
C GLU A 45 5.36 -20.35 -21.92
N GLU A 46 4.12 -20.38 -21.41
CA GLU A 46 2.93 -20.02 -22.19
C GLU A 46 2.93 -18.52 -22.56
N GLU A 47 3.29 -17.63 -21.63
CA GLU A 47 3.40 -16.18 -21.88
C GLU A 47 4.47 -15.85 -22.94
N VAL A 48 5.63 -16.51 -22.88
CA VAL A 48 6.72 -16.32 -23.87
C VAL A 48 6.33 -16.82 -25.27
N VAL A 49 5.49 -17.86 -25.35
CA VAL A 49 4.99 -18.37 -26.63
C VAL A 49 3.93 -17.43 -27.23
N GLU A 50 3.04 -16.86 -26.42
CA GLU A 50 2.05 -15.90 -26.90
C GLU A 50 2.71 -14.60 -27.42
N GLU A 51 3.69 -14.04 -26.71
CA GLU A 51 4.42 -12.85 -27.21
C GLU A 51 5.19 -13.14 -28.51
N ALA A 52 5.76 -14.34 -28.65
CA ALA A 52 6.50 -14.72 -29.86
C ALA A 52 5.58 -14.95 -31.08
N GLU A 53 4.32 -15.37 -30.87
CA GLU A 53 3.32 -15.47 -31.94
C GLU A 53 2.76 -14.10 -32.33
N GLU A 54 2.63 -13.15 -31.41
CA GLU A 54 2.17 -11.79 -31.70
C GLU A 54 3.21 -10.99 -32.51
N GLU A 55 4.51 -11.14 -32.23
CA GLU A 55 5.57 -10.50 -33.02
C GLU A 55 5.75 -11.10 -34.44
N ALA A 56 5.24 -12.31 -34.70
CA ALA A 56 5.35 -12.98 -35.99
C ALA A 56 4.24 -12.58 -36.99
N GLU A 57 3.15 -11.94 -36.54
CA GLU A 57 2.04 -11.54 -37.42
C GLU A 57 2.13 -10.08 -37.95
N GLU A 58 3.12 -9.29 -37.50
CA GLU A 58 3.32 -7.89 -37.92
C GLU A 58 4.22 -7.70 -39.17
N GLU A 59 4.83 -8.77 -39.72
CA GLU A 59 5.64 -8.70 -40.96
C GLU A 59 5.08 -9.55 -42.13
N ASP A 60 3.92 -9.18 -42.69
CA ASP A 60 3.56 -9.55 -44.08
C ASP A 60 2.62 -8.51 -44.73
N ASP A 61 3.16 -7.36 -45.16
CA ASP A 61 2.60 -6.59 -46.27
C ASP A 61 3.55 -6.67 -47.47
N GLY A 62 3.08 -7.39 -48.50
CA GLY A 62 3.85 -7.73 -49.69
C GLY A 62 4.16 -6.53 -50.61
N GLY A 63 5.45 -6.36 -50.90
CA GLY A 63 5.96 -5.47 -51.94
C GLY A 63 7.04 -6.13 -52.81
N ASP A 64 6.60 -6.65 -53.96
CA ASP A 64 7.34 -7.30 -55.06
C ASP A 64 8.68 -6.63 -55.46
N LEU A 65 9.78 -7.40 -55.64
CA LEU A 65 10.70 -7.46 -56.81
C LEU A 65 12.11 -8.07 -56.50
N PRO A 66 12.88 -8.53 -57.51
CA PRO A 66 13.43 -9.89 -57.51
C PRO A 66 14.90 -10.04 -57.06
N PHE A 67 15.15 -11.21 -56.49
CA PHE A 67 16.44 -11.88 -56.30
C PHE A 67 17.42 -11.65 -57.46
N LYS A 68 18.53 -10.95 -57.19
CA LYS A 68 19.72 -10.97 -58.04
C LYS A 68 21.01 -10.84 -57.21
N ASP A 69 21.72 -11.96 -57.17
CA ASP A 69 23.16 -12.15 -57.08
C ASP A 69 23.95 -11.34 -56.01
N ILE A 70 24.36 -12.06 -54.97
CA ILE A 70 25.57 -11.81 -54.18
C ILE A 70 26.79 -11.71 -55.12
N ASP A 71 27.55 -10.62 -55.01
CA ASP A 71 29.02 -10.61 -55.10
C ASP A 71 29.58 -9.27 -54.61
N SER A 72 30.49 -9.36 -53.62
CA SER A 72 31.73 -8.60 -53.39
C SER A 72 31.80 -7.12 -53.83
N ASP A 73 32.04 -6.19 -52.89
CA ASP A 73 33.31 -5.46 -52.74
C ASP A 73 33.20 -4.20 -51.85
N GLU A 74 34.20 -4.12 -50.96
CA GLU A 74 34.85 -3.01 -50.25
C GLU A 74 34.59 -1.54 -50.71
N ASP A 75 34.52 -0.65 -49.70
CA ASP A 75 34.84 0.80 -49.67
C ASP A 75 33.85 1.90 -50.14
N HIS A 76 33.68 2.88 -49.22
CA HIS A 76 33.60 4.34 -49.43
C HIS A 76 32.26 5.07 -49.11
N PHE A 77 32.18 5.54 -47.85
CA PHE A 77 31.81 6.89 -47.39
C PHE A 77 30.72 7.68 -48.14
N THR A 78 29.64 8.01 -47.40
CA THR A 78 29.17 9.40 -47.18
C THR A 78 28.31 9.46 -45.92
N GLU A 79 28.65 10.37 -45.02
CA GLU A 79 27.78 10.89 -43.96
C GLU A 79 26.43 11.33 -44.55
N ASP A 80 25.34 10.89 -43.93
CA ASP A 80 24.03 11.53 -44.06
C ASP A 80 23.43 11.57 -42.65
N ASP A 81 23.33 12.79 -42.14
CA ASP A 81 22.73 13.18 -40.87
C ASP A 81 21.29 12.66 -40.79
N GLY A 82 21.11 11.51 -40.14
CA GLY A 82 19.82 10.98 -39.74
C GLY A 82 19.58 11.24 -38.27
N ASP A 83 19.05 12.43 -37.98
CA ASP A 83 18.22 12.80 -36.82
C ASP A 83 18.32 11.80 -35.64
N SER A 84 19.23 12.09 -34.71
CA SER A 84 19.10 11.55 -33.36
C SER A 84 17.76 12.07 -32.84
N VAL A 85 16.74 11.21 -32.83
CA VAL A 85 15.55 11.42 -32.01
C VAL A 85 16.08 11.60 -30.60
N VAL A 86 16.19 12.86 -30.20
CA VAL A 86 16.32 13.24 -28.80
C VAL A 86 15.08 12.64 -28.18
N THR A 87 15.24 11.50 -27.51
CA THR A 87 14.29 11.09 -26.49
C THR A 87 14.34 12.22 -25.48
N GLU A 88 13.49 13.24 -25.66
CA GLU A 88 13.22 14.20 -24.60
C GLU A 88 12.95 13.35 -23.38
N ASN A 89 13.82 13.50 -22.38
CA ASN A 89 13.71 12.84 -21.09
C ASN A 89 12.29 13.08 -20.62
N SER A 90 11.41 12.11 -20.85
CA SER A 90 10.02 12.24 -20.49
C SER A 90 10.04 12.28 -18.97
N GLY A 91 9.83 13.48 -18.42
CA GLY A 91 9.73 13.68 -16.99
C GLY A 91 8.72 12.72 -16.38
N PRO A 92 8.64 12.66 -15.04
CA PRO A 92 7.77 11.70 -14.38
C PRO A 92 6.33 11.93 -14.86
N SER A 93 5.59 10.84 -15.07
CA SER A 93 4.19 10.90 -15.48
C SER A 93 3.40 11.82 -14.54
N SER A 94 2.35 12.48 -15.03
CA SER A 94 1.57 13.43 -14.23
C SER A 94 1.07 12.83 -12.91
N TRP A 95 0.75 11.53 -12.88
CA TRP A 95 0.34 10.84 -11.67
C TRP A 95 1.51 10.57 -10.70
N GLN A 96 2.72 10.32 -11.23
CA GLN A 96 3.94 10.21 -10.43
C GLN A 96 4.29 11.55 -9.78
N LYS A 97 4.12 12.67 -10.48
CA LYS A 97 4.31 14.02 -9.90
C LYS A 97 3.36 14.28 -8.73
N VAL A 98 2.07 13.96 -8.89
CA VAL A 98 1.08 14.08 -7.81
C VAL A 98 1.44 13.20 -6.61
N LEU A 99 1.88 11.96 -6.85
CA LEU A 99 2.29 11.04 -5.79
C LEU A 99 3.60 11.48 -5.10
N MET A 100 4.53 12.11 -5.82
CA MET A 100 5.73 12.71 -5.24
C MET A 100 5.40 13.91 -4.35
N ARG A 101 4.46 14.76 -4.78
CA ARG A 101 4.02 15.94 -4.01
C ARG A 101 3.34 15.57 -2.70
N ASN A 102 2.45 14.58 -2.74
CA ASN A 102 1.66 14.17 -1.58
C ASN A 102 2.21 12.88 -0.92
N TYR A 103 3.50 12.60 -1.07
CA TYR A 103 4.15 11.37 -0.59
C TYR A 103 3.86 11.06 0.88
N GLU A 104 3.93 12.07 1.74
CA GLU A 104 3.83 11.92 3.20
C GLU A 104 2.44 11.49 3.65
N ASN A 105 1.39 11.88 2.91
CA ASN A 105 0.02 11.51 3.23
C ASN A 105 -0.45 10.29 2.41
N ALA A 106 -0.01 10.15 1.16
CA ALA A 106 -0.52 9.12 0.25
C ALA A 106 -0.19 7.69 0.71
N PHE A 107 1.05 7.42 1.10
CA PHE A 107 1.46 6.06 1.49
C PHE A 107 0.80 5.59 2.80
N PRO A 108 0.80 6.38 3.89
CA PRO A 108 0.08 6.01 5.11
C PRO A 108 -1.42 5.78 4.87
N ILE A 109 -2.07 6.64 4.09
CA ILE A 109 -3.49 6.46 3.74
C ILE A 109 -3.68 5.13 3.00
N MET A 110 -2.85 4.82 2.00
CA MET A 110 -2.97 3.56 1.26
C MET A 110 -2.80 2.33 2.17
N TYR A 111 -1.81 2.31 3.05
CA TYR A 111 -1.62 1.20 4.00
C TYR A 111 -2.82 1.04 4.94
N THR A 112 -3.34 2.15 5.47
CA THR A 112 -4.52 2.10 6.36
C THR A 112 -5.75 1.58 5.63
N LEU A 113 -5.97 1.99 4.38
CA LEU A 113 -7.09 1.51 3.56
C LEU A 113 -6.99 0.01 3.28
N PHE A 114 -5.81 -0.50 2.92
CA PHE A 114 -5.61 -1.93 2.70
C PHE A 114 -5.73 -2.73 4.00
N ALA A 115 -5.22 -2.22 5.12
CA ALA A 115 -5.39 -2.86 6.43
C ALA A 115 -6.86 -2.94 6.85
N ILE A 116 -7.62 -1.85 6.69
CA ILE A 116 -9.06 -1.81 6.97
C ILE A 116 -9.82 -2.78 6.05
N LEU A 117 -9.43 -2.88 4.78
CA LEU A 117 -10.02 -3.84 3.83
C LEU A 117 -9.82 -5.28 4.30
N ILE A 118 -8.58 -5.65 4.66
CA ILE A 118 -8.25 -7.01 5.13
C ILE A 118 -9.00 -7.32 6.42
N ILE A 119 -8.98 -6.41 7.40
CA ILE A 119 -9.73 -6.56 8.66
C ILE A 119 -11.23 -6.71 8.39
N GLY A 120 -11.78 -5.91 7.46
CA GLY A 120 -13.17 -5.99 7.05
C GLY A 120 -13.53 -7.34 6.42
N CYS A 121 -12.65 -7.92 5.61
CA CYS A 121 -12.86 -9.24 5.01
C CYS A 121 -12.85 -10.35 6.06
N VAL A 122 -11.91 -10.32 7.01
CA VAL A 122 -11.85 -11.27 8.13
C VAL A 122 -13.07 -11.13 9.03
N ALA A 123 -13.46 -9.91 9.38
CA ALA A 123 -14.66 -9.65 10.18
C ALA A 123 -15.93 -10.14 9.47
N ASN A 124 -16.02 -9.94 8.15
CA ASN A 124 -17.13 -10.46 7.36
C ASN A 124 -17.21 -11.99 7.41
N ALA A 125 -16.08 -12.70 7.34
CA ALA A 125 -16.03 -14.15 7.42
C ALA A 125 -16.37 -14.69 8.82
N VAL A 126 -15.84 -14.08 9.88
CA VAL A 126 -15.97 -14.58 11.27
C VAL A 126 -17.26 -14.12 11.94
N ILE A 127 -17.59 -12.84 11.83
CA ILE A 127 -18.74 -12.25 12.53
C ILE A 127 -20.02 -12.50 11.73
N GLY A 128 -19.96 -12.44 10.40
CA GLY A 128 -21.13 -12.59 9.53
C GLY A 128 -22.17 -11.51 9.80
N PRO A 129 -21.95 -10.24 9.36
CA PRO A 129 -22.78 -9.11 9.73
C PRO A 129 -24.20 -9.15 9.13
N VAL A 130 -24.48 -10.07 8.21
CA VAL A 130 -25.77 -10.17 7.54
C VAL A 130 -26.67 -11.13 8.27
N ASP A 131 -27.90 -10.68 8.55
CA ASP A 131 -28.95 -11.51 9.10
C ASP A 131 -29.55 -12.41 8.00
N GLY A 132 -29.36 -13.72 8.15
CA GLY A 132 -29.89 -14.76 7.27
C GLY A 132 -31.22 -15.36 7.73
N THR A 133 -31.90 -14.77 8.72
CA THR A 133 -33.19 -15.27 9.23
C THR A 133 -34.21 -15.48 8.12
N GLY A 134 -34.88 -16.64 8.15
CA GLY A 134 -35.88 -17.01 7.14
C GLY A 134 -35.32 -17.48 5.79
N GLY A 135 -34.01 -17.45 5.57
CA GLY A 135 -33.36 -18.14 4.45
C GLY A 135 -33.33 -19.65 4.66
N ASN A 136 -33.41 -20.44 3.60
CA ASN A 136 -33.32 -21.90 3.72
C ASN A 136 -31.87 -22.31 4.00
N ILE A 137 -31.63 -22.99 5.12
CA ILE A 137 -30.31 -23.51 5.50
C ILE A 137 -30.44 -24.97 5.94
N ALA A 138 -29.34 -25.71 5.86
CA ALA A 138 -29.23 -27.04 6.44
C ALA A 138 -29.00 -26.95 7.95
N TYR A 139 -29.68 -27.79 8.72
CA TYR A 139 -29.48 -27.87 10.16
C TYR A 139 -28.07 -28.36 10.51
N ASP A 140 -27.34 -27.60 11.33
CA ASP A 140 -25.95 -27.87 11.72
C ASP A 140 -25.80 -28.47 13.13
N GLY A 141 -26.91 -28.66 13.86
CA GLY A 141 -26.92 -29.19 15.23
C GLY A 141 -27.13 -30.70 15.34
N GLU A 142 -27.19 -31.18 16.59
CA GLU A 142 -27.55 -32.57 16.91
C GLU A 142 -29.05 -32.81 16.68
N ASP A 143 -29.40 -34.01 16.19
CA ASP A 143 -30.78 -34.41 15.90
C ASP A 143 -31.74 -34.04 17.05
N ILE A 144 -32.66 -33.09 16.77
CA ILE A 144 -33.66 -32.69 17.75
C ILE A 144 -34.71 -33.79 17.79
N THR A 145 -34.69 -34.54 18.89
CA THR A 145 -35.60 -35.67 19.09
C THR A 145 -36.64 -35.33 20.15
N ARG A 146 -37.91 -35.46 19.79
CA ARG A 146 -39.03 -35.27 20.72
C ARG A 146 -39.73 -36.60 20.95
N MET A 147 -40.14 -36.83 22.19
CA MET A 147 -41.05 -37.93 22.51
C MET A 147 -42.42 -37.62 21.93
N GLY A 148 -42.81 -38.42 20.93
CA GLY A 148 -44.09 -38.29 20.25
C GLY A 148 -45.26 -38.53 21.21
N PRO A 149 -46.29 -37.66 21.23
CA PRO A 149 -47.41 -37.79 22.15
C PRO A 149 -48.32 -39.02 21.89
N ASP A 150 -48.21 -39.68 20.71
CA ASP A 150 -49.16 -40.71 20.27
C ASP A 150 -48.55 -42.06 19.82
N THR A 151 -47.24 -42.29 20.00
CA THR A 151 -46.61 -43.57 19.60
C THR A 151 -45.64 -44.09 20.66
N ASP A 152 -46.15 -44.95 21.54
CA ASP A 152 -45.43 -46.02 22.27
C ASP A 152 -43.96 -45.75 22.71
N TRP A 153 -43.67 -44.54 23.20
CA TRP A 153 -42.33 -44.12 23.65
C TRP A 153 -41.24 -44.17 22.56
N VAL A 154 -41.64 -44.06 21.29
CA VAL A 154 -40.69 -44.00 20.17
C VAL A 154 -40.15 -42.57 20.04
N LEU A 155 -38.82 -42.45 19.96
CA LEU A 155 -38.14 -41.20 19.64
C LEU A 155 -38.52 -40.79 18.21
N ILE A 156 -39.12 -39.62 18.02
CA ILE A 156 -39.35 -39.02 16.70
C ILE A 156 -38.27 -37.95 16.51
N VAL A 157 -37.54 -38.02 15.40
CA VAL A 157 -36.61 -36.96 14.98
C VAL A 157 -37.47 -35.87 14.33
N ASP A 158 -37.54 -34.69 14.95
CA ASP A 158 -38.31 -33.55 14.44
C ASP A 158 -37.48 -32.76 13.39
N VAL A 159 -36.16 -32.65 13.59
CA VAL A 159 -35.20 -32.09 12.64
C VAL A 159 -33.91 -32.90 12.76
N ALA A 160 -33.48 -33.54 11.66
CA ALA A 160 -32.21 -34.23 11.59
C ALA A 160 -31.10 -33.28 11.14
N ASN A 161 -29.85 -33.58 11.49
CA ASN A 161 -28.68 -32.90 10.94
C ASN A 161 -28.73 -32.99 9.40
N GLY A 162 -28.62 -31.84 8.74
CA GLY A 162 -28.70 -31.71 7.28
C GLY A 162 -30.10 -31.45 6.71
N ASP A 163 -31.16 -31.44 7.52
CA ASP A 163 -32.49 -31.08 7.04
C ASP A 163 -32.55 -29.59 6.63
N ILE A 164 -33.18 -29.31 5.48
CA ILE A 164 -33.32 -27.95 4.96
C ILE A 164 -34.59 -27.31 5.52
N TYR A 165 -34.44 -26.23 6.27
CA TYR A 165 -35.56 -25.50 6.88
C TYR A 165 -35.28 -23.98 6.89
N PRO A 166 -36.31 -23.13 7.05
CA PRO A 166 -36.10 -21.69 7.16
C PRO A 166 -35.36 -21.38 8.47
N CYS A 167 -34.23 -20.69 8.37
CA CYS A 167 -33.33 -20.47 9.48
C CYS A 167 -34.01 -19.75 10.64
N ASP A 168 -33.96 -20.39 11.81
CA ASP A 168 -34.42 -19.87 13.09
C ASP A 168 -33.22 -19.81 14.05
N PRO A 169 -32.84 -18.61 14.54
CA PRO A 169 -31.65 -18.42 15.37
C PRO A 169 -31.76 -19.10 16.74
N GLU A 170 -32.96 -19.51 17.18
CA GLU A 170 -33.15 -20.24 18.44
C GLU A 170 -32.74 -21.71 18.34
N MET A 171 -32.80 -22.30 17.14
CA MET A 171 -32.52 -23.72 16.92
C MET A 171 -31.17 -23.96 16.23
N GLN A 172 -30.75 -23.06 15.33
CA GLN A 172 -29.52 -23.20 14.55
C GLN A 172 -28.28 -22.82 15.39
N VAL A 173 -27.23 -23.64 15.35
CA VAL A 173 -25.98 -23.38 16.10
C VAL A 173 -25.23 -22.20 15.49
N SER A 174 -25.24 -22.06 14.16
CA SER A 174 -24.68 -20.91 13.44
C SER A 174 -25.45 -19.59 13.59
N GLN A 175 -26.56 -19.56 14.34
CA GLN A 175 -27.35 -18.35 14.63
C GLN A 175 -27.83 -17.58 13.39
N CYS A 176 -27.96 -18.25 12.23
CA CYS A 176 -28.38 -17.63 10.97
C CYS A 176 -27.51 -16.45 10.51
N LYS A 177 -26.25 -16.37 10.94
CA LYS A 177 -25.34 -15.29 10.51
C LYS A 177 -24.73 -15.62 9.16
N ASN A 178 -24.81 -14.66 8.24
CA ASN A 178 -24.29 -14.76 6.89
C ASN A 178 -23.13 -13.79 6.68
N SER A 179 -22.12 -14.24 5.92
CA SER A 179 -21.08 -13.38 5.37
C SER A 179 -21.52 -12.83 4.02
N LEU A 180 -21.11 -11.60 3.71
CA LEU A 180 -21.28 -11.00 2.38
C LEU A 180 -20.29 -11.62 1.40
N THR A 181 -20.81 -12.14 0.31
CA THR A 181 -20.02 -12.79 -0.76
C THR A 181 -20.59 -12.37 -2.11
N PRO A 182 -20.38 -11.11 -2.55
CA PRO A 182 -20.94 -10.61 -3.79
C PRO A 182 -20.57 -11.45 -5.03
N LEU A 183 -19.38 -12.06 -5.08
CA LEU A 183 -18.93 -12.83 -6.24
C LEU A 183 -19.07 -14.36 -6.07
N ALA A 184 -18.90 -14.89 -4.85
CA ALA A 184 -18.90 -16.34 -4.59
C ALA A 184 -20.29 -16.95 -4.29
N GLY A 185 -21.34 -16.13 -4.33
CA GLY A 185 -22.70 -16.56 -4.05
C GLY A 185 -23.26 -17.65 -4.97
N GLU A 186 -23.64 -18.80 -4.40
CA GLU A 186 -24.43 -19.80 -5.15
C GLU A 186 -25.73 -19.19 -5.67
N ASN A 187 -26.00 -19.39 -6.96
CA ASN A 187 -27.17 -18.86 -7.66
C ASN A 187 -27.29 -17.32 -7.65
N GLY A 188 -26.18 -16.60 -7.48
CA GLY A 188 -26.16 -15.14 -7.44
C GLY A 188 -26.64 -14.53 -6.12
N ALA A 189 -26.67 -15.32 -5.04
CA ALA A 189 -26.98 -14.83 -3.71
C ALA A 189 -25.78 -14.07 -3.12
N SER A 190 -25.92 -12.79 -2.79
CA SER A 190 -24.80 -12.00 -2.24
C SER A 190 -24.43 -12.33 -0.78
N SER A 191 -25.05 -13.36 -0.19
CA SER A 191 -24.84 -13.77 1.19
C SER A 191 -24.92 -15.28 1.32
N MET A 192 -23.94 -15.86 2.00
CA MET A 192 -23.88 -17.29 2.33
C MET A 192 -23.68 -17.45 3.84
N PRO A 193 -23.92 -18.65 4.42
CA PRO A 193 -23.65 -18.91 5.84
C PRO A 193 -22.25 -18.41 6.25
N LYS A 194 -22.03 -18.01 7.50
CA LYS A 194 -20.71 -17.51 7.93
C LYS A 194 -19.56 -18.45 7.48
N GLY A 195 -18.51 -17.88 6.89
CA GLY A 195 -17.36 -18.64 6.43
C GLY A 195 -16.38 -17.83 5.58
N PHE A 196 -15.24 -18.44 5.28
CA PHE A 196 -14.29 -17.92 4.29
C PHE A 196 -14.66 -18.44 2.91
N TYR A 197 -15.10 -17.53 2.05
CA TYR A 197 -15.42 -17.83 0.67
C TYR A 197 -14.33 -17.30 -0.25
N TRP A 198 -14.24 -17.85 -1.45
CA TRP A 198 -13.22 -17.50 -2.44
C TRP A 198 -13.15 -15.99 -2.72
N ASP A 199 -14.30 -15.30 -2.72
CA ASP A 199 -14.37 -13.84 -2.85
C ASP A 199 -13.61 -13.11 -1.73
N GLY A 200 -13.83 -13.51 -0.47
CA GLY A 200 -13.12 -12.94 0.68
C GLY A 200 -11.64 -13.32 0.72
N ILE A 201 -11.30 -14.55 0.36
CA ILE A 201 -9.91 -15.03 0.28
C ILE A 201 -9.15 -14.27 -0.81
N LEU A 202 -9.73 -14.12 -1.99
CA LEU A 202 -9.15 -13.35 -3.09
C LEU A 202 -8.91 -11.90 -2.68
N LEU A 203 -9.87 -11.26 -2.02
CA LEU A 203 -9.70 -9.89 -1.53
C LEU A 203 -8.57 -9.75 -0.50
N ILE A 204 -8.36 -10.77 0.35
CA ILE A 204 -7.23 -10.80 1.28
C ILE A 204 -5.92 -10.96 0.52
N VAL A 205 -5.83 -11.89 -0.43
CA VAL A 205 -4.62 -12.12 -1.25
C VAL A 205 -4.25 -10.87 -2.03
N ILE A 206 -5.21 -10.25 -2.73
CA ILE A 206 -4.98 -8.98 -3.44
C ILE A 206 -4.62 -7.88 -2.45
N GLY A 207 -5.23 -7.84 -1.26
CA GLY A 207 -4.87 -6.90 -0.20
C GLY A 207 -3.41 -7.03 0.24
N LEU A 208 -2.93 -8.25 0.47
CA LEU A 208 -1.54 -8.52 0.85
C LEU A 208 -0.57 -8.19 -0.30
N LEU A 209 -0.87 -8.61 -1.53
CA LEU A 209 -0.09 -8.23 -2.71
C LEU A 209 -0.07 -6.72 -2.91
N SER A 210 -1.17 -6.03 -2.61
CA SER A 210 -1.25 -4.56 -2.69
C SER A 210 -0.41 -3.88 -1.60
N LEU A 211 -0.29 -4.45 -0.40
CA LEU A 211 0.62 -3.95 0.63
C LEU A 211 2.08 -4.07 0.18
N VAL A 212 2.46 -5.22 -0.38
CA VAL A 212 3.81 -5.44 -0.95
C VAL A 212 4.06 -4.52 -2.15
N GLY A 213 3.10 -4.38 -3.05
CA GLY A 213 3.16 -3.48 -4.19
C GLY A 213 3.29 -2.02 -3.78
N THR A 214 2.56 -1.60 -2.74
CA THR A 214 2.68 -0.25 -2.16
C THR A 214 4.06 -0.01 -1.56
N PHE A 215 4.65 -1.02 -0.90
CA PHE A 215 6.02 -0.97 -0.39
C PHE A 215 7.06 -0.83 -1.51
N MET A 216 6.94 -1.62 -2.58
CA MET A 216 7.80 -1.51 -3.76
C MET A 216 7.67 -0.14 -4.45
N LEU A 217 6.44 0.34 -4.63
CA LEU A 217 6.16 1.67 -5.19
C LEU A 217 6.75 2.78 -4.33
N GLN A 218 6.64 2.66 -3.00
CA GLN A 218 7.23 3.61 -2.06
C GLN A 218 8.74 3.72 -2.23
N ARG A 219 9.44 2.59 -2.41
CA ARG A 219 10.88 2.55 -2.67
C ARG A 219 11.22 3.19 -4.02
N HIS A 220 10.46 2.89 -5.07
CA HIS A 220 10.64 3.50 -6.39
C HIS A 220 10.48 5.03 -6.32
N ILE A 221 9.42 5.54 -5.69
CA ILE A 221 9.19 6.98 -5.59
C ILE A 221 10.26 7.67 -4.75
N LYS A 222 10.75 7.06 -3.66
CA LYS A 222 11.91 7.58 -2.91
C LYS A 222 13.14 7.71 -3.81
N ASN A 223 13.42 6.69 -4.62
CA ASN A 223 14.55 6.69 -5.54
C ASN A 223 14.40 7.78 -6.60
N LEU A 224 13.22 7.93 -7.20
CA LEU A 224 12.96 9.00 -8.17
C LEU A 224 13.15 10.38 -7.53
N ARG A 225 12.61 10.65 -6.33
CA ARG A 225 12.80 11.94 -5.63
C ARG A 225 14.28 12.26 -5.40
N GLN A 226 15.10 11.25 -5.09
CA GLN A 226 16.56 11.44 -4.96
C GLN A 226 17.23 11.76 -6.29
N GLN A 227 16.83 11.11 -7.38
CA GLN A 227 17.38 11.40 -8.71
C GLN A 227 17.02 12.81 -9.19
N TYR A 228 15.78 13.27 -8.95
CA TYR A 228 15.37 14.64 -9.29
C TYR A 228 16.12 15.69 -8.48
N ARG A 229 16.36 15.46 -7.18
CA ARG A 229 17.19 16.36 -6.37
C ARG A 229 18.63 16.45 -6.88
N LYS A 230 19.22 15.33 -7.31
CA LYS A 230 20.59 15.31 -7.87
C LYS A 230 20.71 16.03 -9.21
N LYS A 231 19.74 15.84 -10.10
CA LYS A 231 19.73 16.52 -11.40
C LYS A 231 19.58 18.03 -11.27
N ARG A 232 18.81 18.50 -10.28
CA ARG A 232 18.73 19.95 -9.98
C ARG A 232 20.12 20.49 -9.60
N THR A 233 20.82 19.83 -8.66
CA THR A 233 22.20 20.22 -8.32
C THR A 233 23.19 20.13 -9.49
N ASP A 234 23.08 19.12 -10.36
CA ASP A 234 23.96 18.99 -11.52
C ASP A 234 23.66 20.07 -12.61
N GLU A 235 22.38 20.43 -12.81
CA GLU A 235 21.96 21.50 -13.74
C GLU A 235 22.30 22.90 -13.20
N ASP A 236 22.22 23.09 -11.88
CA ASP A 236 22.66 24.31 -11.21
C ASP A 236 24.19 24.46 -11.28
N GLU A 237 24.95 23.37 -11.14
CA GLU A 237 26.41 23.34 -11.30
C GLU A 237 26.87 23.55 -12.75
N ASP A 238 26.10 23.15 -13.77
CA ASP A 238 26.40 23.38 -15.19
C ASP A 238 26.10 24.84 -15.64
N SER A 239 25.42 25.64 -14.83
CA SER A 239 25.16 27.06 -15.11
C SER A 239 26.29 27.99 -14.64
N ASP A 240 27.25 27.49 -13.85
CA ASP A 240 28.31 28.26 -13.20
C ASP A 240 29.75 27.76 -13.50
N VAL A 241 30.02 27.31 -14.73
CA VAL A 241 31.41 26.98 -15.16
C VAL A 241 31.90 27.89 -16.29
N GLU A 242 32.31 29.11 -15.92
CA GLU A 242 33.44 29.78 -16.56
C GLU A 242 34.52 30.05 -15.50
N THR A 243 35.58 29.24 -15.58
CA THR A 243 36.93 29.44 -15.03
C THR A 243 37.18 29.03 -13.57
N GLN A 244 37.65 27.79 -13.39
CA GLN A 244 39.01 27.57 -12.85
C GLN A 244 39.50 26.13 -13.10
N GLU A 245 40.46 25.99 -14.01
CA GLU A 245 41.29 24.79 -14.15
C GLU A 245 42.37 24.76 -13.03
N ASN A 246 42.74 23.53 -12.64
CA ASN A 246 43.84 23.05 -11.76
C ASN A 246 43.49 23.04 -10.25
N ASP A 247 43.59 21.94 -9.49
CA ASP A 247 44.65 20.92 -9.48
C ASP A 247 44.14 19.49 -9.10
N ASP A 248 44.66 18.51 -9.83
CA ASP A 248 45.08 17.12 -9.48
C ASP A 248 44.39 16.29 -8.37
N ASP A 249 43.64 15.26 -8.81
CA ASP A 249 43.83 13.81 -8.57
C ASP A 249 44.60 13.34 -7.30
N ASP A 250 43.97 12.54 -6.41
CA ASP A 250 44.26 11.09 -6.26
C ASP A 250 43.64 10.47 -4.98
N SER A 251 42.67 9.59 -5.21
CA SER A 251 42.30 8.33 -4.52
C SER A 251 42.85 7.95 -3.12
N ASN A 252 41.93 7.61 -2.19
CA ASN A 252 41.83 6.37 -1.39
C ASN A 252 40.84 6.58 -0.22
N ASN A 253 39.66 5.95 -0.19
CA ASN A 253 39.38 4.54 0.18
C ASN A 253 39.62 4.22 1.67
N GLY A 254 38.52 3.93 2.38
CA GLY A 254 38.48 2.87 3.40
C GLY A 254 38.47 3.30 4.87
N ASP A 255 37.40 2.85 5.53
CA ASP A 255 37.32 2.37 6.91
C ASP A 255 37.22 3.35 8.09
N ASP A 256 36.01 3.32 8.67
CA ASP A 256 35.74 2.75 10.01
C ASP A 256 36.30 3.45 11.25
N ASP A 257 35.33 3.99 11.99
CA ASP A 257 34.94 3.57 13.35
C ASP A 257 35.53 4.28 14.58
N ASP A 258 34.65 4.29 15.58
CA ASP A 258 34.84 4.41 17.02
C ASP A 258 35.03 5.79 17.69
N GLY A 259 34.05 6.10 18.54
CA GLY A 259 34.37 6.18 19.97
C GLY A 259 33.69 7.29 20.78
N ASP A 260 32.52 6.96 21.33
CA ASP A 260 32.24 7.01 22.78
C ASP A 260 32.25 8.39 23.50
N ASP A 261 31.08 8.81 23.98
CA ASP A 261 30.96 9.35 25.35
C ASP A 261 29.50 9.15 25.82
N ASP A 262 29.33 8.05 26.57
CA ASP A 262 28.33 7.88 27.61
C ASP A 262 28.26 9.12 28.53
N ASP A 263 27.05 9.60 28.82
CA ASP A 263 26.71 10.11 30.16
C ASP A 263 25.21 9.91 30.40
N ASP A 264 24.93 8.81 31.10
CA ASP A 264 23.77 8.63 31.97
C ASP A 264 23.65 9.81 32.96
N ASP A 265 22.45 10.36 33.14
CA ASP A 265 21.91 10.54 34.49
C ASP A 265 20.40 10.86 34.44
N ASP A 266 19.69 10.05 35.23
CA ASP A 266 18.31 10.12 35.68
C ASP A 266 17.84 11.54 36.10
N ASP A 267 16.56 11.83 35.89
CA ASP A 267 15.68 12.10 37.04
C ASP A 267 14.19 12.03 36.63
N ASP A 268 13.49 11.22 37.43
CA ASP A 268 12.05 11.09 37.57
C ASP A 268 11.34 12.46 37.72
N ASP A 269 10.12 12.56 37.17
CA ASP A 269 8.99 13.00 38.00
C ASP A 269 7.68 12.52 37.38
N ASP A 270 7.12 11.51 38.05
CA ASP A 270 5.69 11.26 38.18
C ASP A 270 4.95 12.57 38.50
N ASP A 271 3.85 12.85 37.80
CA ASP A 271 2.68 13.39 38.47
C ASP A 271 1.43 12.87 37.75
N ASP A 272 0.89 11.80 38.35
CA ASP A 272 -0.53 11.51 38.41
C ASP A 272 -1.29 12.77 38.82
N ASP A 273 -2.27 13.19 38.02
CA ASP A 273 -3.47 13.82 38.56
C ASP A 273 -4.69 13.29 37.79
N ASP A 274 -5.24 12.22 38.36
CA ASP A 274 -6.67 11.90 38.34
C ASP A 274 -7.45 13.14 38.83
N ASP A 275 -8.31 13.73 37.98
CA ASP A 275 -9.49 14.44 38.46
C ASP A 275 -10.74 13.96 37.70
N ASP A 276 -11.42 13.01 38.36
CA ASP A 276 -12.81 12.63 38.15
C ASP A 276 -13.72 13.87 38.31
N GLY A 277 -14.47 14.20 37.25
CA GLY A 277 -15.39 15.34 37.26
C GLY A 277 -16.61 15.14 36.35
N ASP A 278 -17.41 14.12 36.68
CA ASP A 278 -18.80 13.90 36.27
C ASP A 278 -19.66 15.17 36.53
N ASP A 279 -20.31 15.73 35.51
CA ASP A 279 -21.70 16.25 35.63
C ASP A 279 -22.29 16.63 34.26
N ASP A 280 -23.30 15.83 33.91
CA ASP A 280 -24.53 16.07 33.17
C ASP A 280 -24.98 17.50 32.77
N ASP A 281 -25.79 17.47 31.71
CA ASP A 281 -27.00 18.25 31.43
C ASP A 281 -26.98 19.43 30.42
N ASP A 282 -27.74 19.15 29.36
CA ASP A 282 -28.81 19.95 28.75
C ASP A 282 -28.50 21.09 27.76
N ASP A 283 -28.96 20.82 26.53
CA ASP A 283 -29.88 21.65 25.72
C ASP A 283 -29.74 23.19 25.84
N ASP A 284 -29.30 23.83 24.76
CA ASP A 284 -30.10 24.95 24.23
C ASP A 284 -29.91 25.14 22.71
N ASP A 285 -31.04 25.04 22.03
CA ASP A 285 -31.26 25.42 20.63
C ASP A 285 -30.97 26.92 20.44
N GLY A 286 -30.01 27.21 19.57
CA GLY A 286 -29.63 28.56 19.18
C GLY A 286 -29.60 28.76 17.66
N GLU A 287 -30.64 28.35 16.94
CA GLU A 287 -30.88 28.85 15.58
C GLU A 287 -31.40 30.30 15.64
N ASP A 288 -30.55 31.28 15.32
CA ASP A 288 -30.88 32.36 14.38
C ASP A 288 -29.73 33.39 14.23
N ASN A 289 -29.38 33.64 12.96
CA ASN A 289 -28.86 34.90 12.38
C ASN A 289 -27.42 35.34 12.73
N ASP A 290 -26.57 35.78 11.81
CA ASP A 290 -26.79 36.55 10.58
C ASP A 290 -25.63 36.32 9.60
N GLU A 291 -25.94 36.53 8.33
CA GLU A 291 -25.07 36.54 7.16
C GLU A 291 -23.93 37.58 7.23
N ASP A 292 -22.84 37.28 6.51
CA ASP A 292 -21.90 38.20 5.86
C ASP A 292 -20.76 38.77 6.72
N SER A 293 -19.54 38.22 6.58
CA SER A 293 -18.36 38.91 6.00
C SER A 293 -17.12 38.01 6.08
N GLY A 294 -16.25 38.12 5.07
CA GLY A 294 -15.10 37.24 4.85
C GLY A 294 -14.08 37.18 5.98
N ASP A 295 -13.53 35.98 6.15
CA ASP A 295 -12.34 35.63 6.91
C ASP A 295 -11.64 34.62 5.98
N GLU A 296 -10.95 35.10 4.93
CA GLU A 296 -9.53 35.42 4.98
C GLU A 296 -8.78 34.27 5.64
N ASP A 297 -8.32 33.37 4.77
CA ASP A 297 -7.40 32.27 5.03
C ASP A 297 -6.14 32.84 5.66
N ALA A 298 -6.19 33.11 6.97
CA ALA A 298 -5.11 33.69 7.74
C ALA A 298 -4.01 32.64 7.90
N GLY A 299 -3.09 32.62 6.94
CA GLY A 299 -1.88 31.81 6.96
C GLY A 299 -1.17 31.65 5.61
N GLY A 300 -1.78 32.04 4.49
CA GLY A 300 -1.12 32.04 3.18
C GLY A 300 -0.32 33.32 2.93
N ILE A 301 0.91 33.21 2.42
CA ILE A 301 1.64 34.34 1.82
C ILE A 301 0.93 34.68 0.50
N ASP A 302 0.46 35.91 0.30
CA ASP A 302 -0.15 36.41 -0.94
C ASP A 302 0.79 37.38 -1.70
N ILE A 303 0.50 37.59 -2.99
CA ILE A 303 1.21 38.57 -3.82
C ILE A 303 0.97 39.99 -3.28
N GLY A 304 2.04 40.66 -2.90
CA GLY A 304 2.03 41.99 -2.28
C GLY A 304 2.27 41.96 -0.77
N ASP A 305 2.39 40.78 -0.16
CA ASP A 305 2.69 40.65 1.27
C ASP A 305 4.16 40.92 1.57
N ARG A 306 4.41 41.44 2.78
CA ARG A 306 5.74 41.71 3.30
C ARG A 306 6.25 40.48 4.03
N VAL A 307 7.34 39.93 3.55
CA VAL A 307 7.96 38.69 4.07
C VAL A 307 9.40 38.97 4.48
N GLY A 308 9.85 38.29 5.53
CA GLY A 308 11.25 38.18 5.91
C GLY A 308 11.88 36.98 5.19
N VAL A 309 13.14 37.13 4.77
CA VAL A 309 13.95 36.12 4.11
C VAL A 309 15.17 35.85 4.98
N GLU A 310 15.39 34.61 5.39
CA GLU A 310 16.61 34.16 6.06
C GLU A 310 17.63 33.67 5.01
N ASP A 311 18.80 34.29 4.97
CA ASP A 311 19.88 33.98 4.02
C ASP A 311 21.25 33.94 4.74
N GLU A 312 22.29 33.42 4.09
CA GLU A 312 23.65 33.27 4.63
C GLU A 312 24.30 34.60 5.08
N ASP A 313 23.83 35.72 4.53
CA ASP A 313 24.23 37.10 4.88
C ASP A 313 23.34 37.75 5.97
N GLY A 314 22.32 37.05 6.47
CA GLY A 314 21.40 37.45 7.54
C GLY A 314 20.00 37.88 7.07
N ASP A 315 19.08 37.99 8.02
CA ASP A 315 17.64 38.23 7.76
C ASP A 315 17.38 39.59 7.10
N TRP A 316 16.63 39.61 6.01
CA TRP A 316 16.20 40.82 5.31
C TRP A 316 14.72 40.79 4.94
N TYR A 317 14.12 41.96 4.67
CA TYR A 317 12.69 42.07 4.37
C TYR A 317 12.41 42.49 2.94
N GLY A 318 11.38 41.91 2.35
CA GLY A 318 10.93 42.24 1.00
C GLY A 318 9.44 42.07 0.79
N THR A 319 8.98 42.38 -0.42
CA THR A 319 7.58 42.23 -0.84
C THR A 319 7.48 41.17 -1.92
N VAL A 320 6.53 40.24 -1.79
CA VAL A 320 6.26 39.20 -2.80
C VAL A 320 5.68 39.80 -4.06
N ILE A 321 6.27 39.53 -5.23
CA ILE A 321 5.78 40.03 -6.53
C ILE A 321 5.14 38.92 -7.36
N GLU A 322 5.74 37.73 -7.38
CA GLU A 322 5.32 36.63 -8.24
C GLU A 322 5.64 35.29 -7.56
N PHE A 323 4.75 34.32 -7.77
CA PHE A 323 4.98 32.93 -7.42
C PHE A 323 5.49 32.21 -8.66
N ASP A 324 6.65 31.56 -8.55
CA ASP A 324 7.13 30.66 -9.57
C ASP A 324 6.59 29.24 -9.29
N ASP A 325 5.47 28.91 -9.93
CA ASP A 325 4.78 27.63 -9.78
C ASP A 325 5.61 26.44 -10.34
N ASP A 326 6.66 26.71 -11.12
CA ASP A 326 7.51 25.71 -11.74
C ASP A 326 8.74 25.37 -10.85
N GLU A 327 9.26 26.34 -10.09
CA GLU A 327 10.48 26.22 -9.28
C GLU A 327 10.25 26.13 -7.75
N ASP A 328 8.99 26.23 -7.29
CA ASP A 328 8.59 26.24 -5.86
C ASP A 328 9.30 27.36 -5.06
N ALA A 329 9.58 28.46 -5.76
CA ALA A 329 10.28 29.63 -5.26
C ALA A 329 9.38 30.87 -5.39
N VAL A 330 9.65 31.85 -4.53
CA VAL A 330 8.93 33.12 -4.50
C VAL A 330 9.86 34.23 -4.93
N VAL A 331 9.39 35.05 -5.87
CA VAL A 331 10.12 36.26 -6.28
C VAL A 331 9.83 37.36 -5.27
N VAL A 332 10.81 37.65 -4.42
CA VAL A 332 10.74 38.67 -3.38
C VAL A 332 11.59 39.87 -3.77
N LYS A 333 11.00 41.07 -3.66
CA LYS A 333 11.70 42.32 -3.90
C LYS A 333 12.18 42.95 -2.61
N ARG A 334 13.50 43.13 -2.48
CA ARG A 334 14.13 43.71 -1.28
C ARG A 334 13.75 45.18 -1.11
N GLU A 335 13.36 45.57 0.10
CA GLU A 335 12.95 46.95 0.42
C GLU A 335 14.09 47.98 0.29
N ASP A 336 15.34 47.55 0.46
CA ASP A 336 16.50 48.45 0.51
C ASP A 336 17.04 48.84 -0.88
N ASP A 337 17.07 47.90 -1.83
CA ASP A 337 17.71 48.08 -3.14
C ASP A 337 16.76 47.91 -4.35
N ASP A 338 15.48 47.60 -4.10
CA ASP A 338 14.47 47.34 -5.14
C ASP A 338 14.84 46.19 -6.12
N GLU A 339 15.80 45.33 -5.76
CA GLU A 339 16.23 44.16 -6.53
C GLU A 339 15.34 42.94 -6.23
N GLU A 340 15.11 42.11 -7.26
CA GLU A 340 14.25 40.93 -7.22
C GLU A 340 15.13 39.69 -7.02
N TYR A 341 14.78 38.88 -6.01
CA TYR A 341 15.48 37.65 -5.65
C TYR A 341 14.50 36.47 -5.70
N LEU A 342 14.95 35.34 -6.22
CA LEU A 342 14.26 34.05 -6.11
C LEU A 342 14.63 33.45 -4.76
N VAL A 343 13.62 33.22 -3.93
CA VAL A 343 13.80 32.72 -2.56
C VAL A 343 12.93 31.49 -2.37
N ASP A 344 13.49 30.43 -1.79
CA ASP A 344 12.75 29.21 -1.46
C ASP A 344 11.67 29.49 -0.41
N TRP A 345 10.54 28.78 -0.51
CA TRP A 345 9.40 28.95 0.40
C TRP A 345 9.75 28.70 1.87
N ASP A 346 10.68 27.77 2.15
CA ASP A 346 11.15 27.44 3.50
C ASP A 346 12.02 28.53 4.15
N SER A 347 12.58 29.45 3.35
CA SER A 347 13.40 30.57 3.84
C SER A 347 12.57 31.81 4.17
N LEU A 348 11.25 31.76 3.94
CA LEU A 348 10.32 32.87 4.19
C LEU A 348 9.68 32.76 5.56
N PHE A 349 9.64 33.90 6.27
CA PHE A 349 8.87 34.04 7.50
C PHE A 349 8.01 35.30 7.48
N GLN A 350 6.85 35.24 8.11
CA GLN A 350 5.99 36.40 8.35
C GLN A 350 6.19 36.86 9.80
N ASP A 351 6.39 38.16 10.01
CA ASP A 351 6.27 38.75 11.35
C ASP A 351 4.77 38.89 11.69
N GLU A 352 4.29 38.24 12.76
CA GLU A 352 2.92 38.40 13.30
C GLU A 352 2.54 39.86 13.62
#